data_AF-A0A1I8JII6-F1
#
_entry.id   AF-A0A1I8JII6-F1
#
_cell.length_a   1.000
_cell.length_b   1.000
_cell.length_c   1.000
_cell.angle_alpha   90.00
_cell.angle_beta   90.00
_cell.angle_gamma   90.00
#
_symmetry.space_group_name_H-M   'P 1'
#
loop_
_entity.id
_entity.type
_entity.pdbx_description
1 polymer ?
#
loop_
_entity_poly.entity_id
_entity_poly.type
_entity_poly.pdbx_seq_one_letter_code
_entity_poly.pdbx_strand_id
1 'polypeptide(L)'
;MSENSENEEDQFFDCPEDPEAIQFASLDRIYAICLPATPSAGAASNAVATPCVAASGSEAWRERLLLFPSSGEALAKLKEHRNARYKVFNSYPEAKQFASSTVEQLTPKRPAKAGGAQQPGGSTDRLATAVQDTDSFKSVTQVQLNQLKAAIISGDLSTVSALVWNNPKHLVTDCDAPTLLMPRFRYNCLHQAALRNQSAVIKLLLAILSGDEFWRRLNADTGAELRRCRRNRLLDLYLNGREMALGETPLHIAAKFCYTECIRLLVARRECDINILNNAGQTALEIVGSRCDSASAGQLAETRLALSGQFVPLVAEVSTGVVRVSQPVPAWALQEMLDQPHRLLVRAYAGPAEPDTARSLYERWRAPSR
;
A
#
# COMPACT_ATOMS: atom_id res chain seq x y z
N MET A 1 54.96 13.38 -39.75
CA MET A 1 54.82 14.66 -39.01
C MET A 1 53.44 14.63 -38.39
N SER A 2 53.30 13.85 -37.32
CA SER A 2 53.35 14.27 -35.89
C SER A 2 51.91 14.20 -35.40
N GLU A 3 51.45 13.06 -34.91
CA GLU A 3 51.43 12.75 -33.46
C GLU A 3 50.91 13.93 -32.63
N ASN A 4 49.70 13.77 -32.07
CA ASN A 4 49.41 14.32 -30.76
C ASN A 4 48.55 13.33 -29.99
N SER A 5 49.09 12.98 -28.83
CA SER A 5 48.74 11.97 -27.85
C SER A 5 47.72 12.46 -26.82
N GLU A 6 47.02 11.47 -26.27
CA GLU A 6 46.54 11.28 -24.89
C GLU A 6 46.87 12.33 -23.81
N ASN A 7 45.84 12.67 -23.03
CA ASN A 7 45.79 12.84 -21.55
C ASN A 7 44.34 13.24 -21.20
N GLU A 8 43.47 12.35 -20.73
CA GLU A 8 43.27 11.91 -19.34
C GLU A 8 42.89 13.00 -18.32
N GLU A 9 41.72 12.76 -17.72
CA GLU A 9 41.30 12.98 -16.33
C GLU A 9 40.99 14.40 -15.78
N ASP A 10 39.80 14.46 -15.20
CA ASP A 10 39.42 15.13 -13.96
C ASP A 10 39.59 16.65 -13.82
N GLN A 11 38.44 17.33 -13.78
CA GLN A 11 38.21 18.46 -12.88
C GLN A 11 36.71 18.61 -12.56
N PHE A 12 36.29 17.72 -11.65
CA PHE A 12 35.23 17.97 -10.68
C PHE A 12 35.75 18.97 -9.62
N PHE A 13 34.82 19.60 -8.89
CA PHE A 13 34.98 20.55 -7.77
C PHE A 13 34.89 22.04 -8.09
N ASP A 14 33.72 22.61 -7.82
CA ASP A 14 33.64 23.76 -6.92
C ASP A 14 32.26 23.85 -6.23
N CYS A 15 32.17 23.30 -5.01
CA CYS A 15 31.29 23.81 -3.95
C CYS A 15 31.79 23.19 -2.63
N PRO A 16 31.90 23.96 -1.53
CA PRO A 16 32.35 23.43 -0.25
C PRO A 16 31.25 22.51 0.30
N GLU A 17 31.38 21.21 0.05
CA GLU A 17 30.50 20.21 0.65
C GLU A 17 30.78 20.17 2.16
N ASP A 18 29.76 20.55 2.93
CA ASP A 18 29.72 20.43 4.37
C ASP A 18 30.16 19.01 4.76
N PRO A 19 31.22 18.81 5.56
CA PRO A 19 31.73 17.47 5.87
C PRO A 19 30.69 16.55 6.52
N GLU A 20 29.63 17.12 7.11
CA GLU A 20 28.45 16.39 7.58
C GLU A 20 27.60 15.80 6.44
N ALA A 21 27.48 16.50 5.31
CA ALA A 21 26.72 16.01 4.16
C ALA A 21 27.32 14.69 3.64
N ILE A 22 28.65 14.55 3.66
CA ILE A 22 29.35 13.35 3.21
C ILE A 22 29.03 12.15 4.12
N GLN A 23 28.96 12.35 5.44
CA GLN A 23 28.68 11.28 6.41
C GLN A 23 27.22 10.79 6.35
N PHE A 24 26.28 11.67 6.05
CA PHE A 24 24.85 11.34 6.01
C PHE A 24 24.31 11.08 4.58
N ALA A 25 25.07 11.41 3.53
CA ALA A 25 24.68 11.16 2.14
C ALA A 25 24.59 9.67 1.78
N SER A 26 25.34 8.80 2.48
CA SER A 26 25.33 7.35 2.25
C SER A 26 24.32 6.58 3.12
N LEU A 27 23.50 7.27 3.92
CA LEU A 27 22.58 6.64 4.86
C LEU A 27 21.14 6.63 4.31
N ASP A 28 20.54 5.44 4.25
CA ASP A 28 19.14 5.26 3.85
C ASP A 28 18.15 5.94 4.81
N ARG A 29 18.57 6.19 6.06
CA ARG A 29 17.73 6.76 7.12
C ARG A 29 18.55 7.65 8.06
N ILE A 30 18.06 8.86 8.28
CA ILE A 30 18.63 9.87 9.17
C ILE A 30 17.57 10.21 10.23
N TYR A 31 17.98 10.17 11.49
CA TYR A 31 17.11 10.39 12.63
C TYR A 31 17.35 11.79 13.20
N ALA A 32 16.36 12.67 13.13
CA ALA A 32 16.50 14.06 13.54
C ALA A 32 15.64 14.40 14.76
N ILE A 33 16.21 15.17 15.68
CA ILE A 33 15.52 15.67 16.88
C ILE A 33 15.46 17.20 16.83
N CYS A 34 14.25 17.73 17.05
CA CYS A 34 13.96 19.16 17.12
C CYS A 34 13.65 19.54 18.57
N LEU A 35 14.30 20.60 19.07
CA LEU A 35 14.16 21.07 20.45
C LEU A 35 13.12 22.22 20.56
N PRO A 36 12.42 22.36 21.70
CA PRO A 36 11.58 23.52 21.95
C PRO A 36 12.43 24.80 22.08
N ALA A 37 11.87 25.95 21.69
CA ALA A 37 12.55 27.24 21.79
C ALA A 37 12.88 27.54 23.26
N THR A 38 14.14 27.85 23.55
CA THR A 38 14.50 28.39 24.86
C THR A 38 13.94 29.82 24.96
N PRO A 39 13.29 30.19 26.07
CA PRO A 39 12.85 31.57 26.26
C PRO A 39 14.08 32.48 26.25
N SER A 40 14.10 33.44 25.33
CA SER A 40 15.22 34.37 25.15
C SER A 40 15.52 35.10 26.47
N ALA A 41 16.76 35.01 26.93
CA ALA A 41 17.24 35.72 28.11
C ALA A 41 17.14 37.24 27.89
N GLY A 42 16.09 37.84 28.44
CA GLY A 42 15.98 39.27 28.71
C GLY A 42 15.72 39.46 30.20
N ALA A 43 16.75 39.91 30.92
CA ALA A 43 16.73 40.41 32.30
C ALA A 43 16.30 39.46 33.43
N ALA A 44 17.27 38.91 34.16
CA ALA A 44 17.43 39.15 35.61
C ALA A 44 18.63 38.38 36.19
N SER A 45 19.39 39.10 36.99
CA SER A 45 20.51 38.70 37.84
C SER A 45 20.16 37.62 38.88
N ASN A 46 20.99 36.59 39.02
CA ASN A 46 21.80 36.29 40.23
C ASN A 46 22.22 34.82 40.28
N ALA A 47 23.55 34.63 40.47
CA ALA A 47 24.22 33.54 41.19
C ALA A 47 24.16 32.12 40.56
N VAL A 48 25.24 31.35 40.36
CA VAL A 48 26.65 31.39 40.76
C VAL A 48 27.47 30.76 39.62
N ALA A 49 28.60 31.36 39.27
CA ALA A 49 29.61 30.76 38.41
C ALA A 49 30.58 29.93 39.26
N THR A 50 30.91 28.72 38.80
CA THR A 50 32.17 28.03 39.15
C THR A 50 32.73 27.38 37.89
N PRO A 51 34.05 27.44 37.63
CA PRO A 51 34.57 27.49 36.27
C PRO A 51 35.08 26.15 35.72
N CYS A 52 35.20 26.16 34.39
CA CYS A 52 35.91 25.28 33.47
C CYS A 52 37.01 24.40 34.07
N VAL A 53 36.92 23.08 33.81
CA VAL A 53 38.10 22.21 33.69
C VAL A 53 38.15 21.75 32.23
N ALA A 54 39.22 22.13 31.55
CA ALA A 54 39.50 21.75 30.19
C ALA A 54 39.68 20.23 30.08
N ALA A 55 38.95 19.60 29.17
CA ALA A 55 39.29 18.32 28.58
C ALA A 55 39.29 18.50 27.05
N SER A 56 40.46 18.24 26.49
CA SER A 56 40.86 18.26 25.10
C SER A 56 40.05 17.29 24.22
N GLY A 57 39.83 17.67 22.95
CA GLY A 57 39.70 16.73 21.84
C GLY A 57 38.27 16.43 21.37
N SER A 58 38.01 16.80 20.11
CA SER A 58 36.97 16.29 19.19
C SER A 58 35.47 16.36 19.51
N GLU A 59 34.99 16.91 20.64
CA GLU A 59 33.54 16.84 20.99
C GLU A 59 32.78 18.18 21.02
N ALA A 60 33.35 19.28 20.51
CA ALA A 60 32.71 20.60 20.53
C ALA A 60 31.63 20.85 19.45
N TRP A 61 31.36 19.90 18.54
CA TRP A 61 30.44 20.08 17.41
C TRP A 61 29.09 19.35 17.57
N ARG A 62 28.93 18.46 18.56
CA ARG A 62 27.68 17.72 18.81
C ARG A 62 26.52 18.58 19.35
N GLU A 63 26.75 19.85 19.64
CA GLU A 63 25.75 20.75 20.23
C GLU A 63 24.97 21.59 19.21
N ARG A 64 25.25 21.49 17.90
CA ARG A 64 24.61 22.37 16.90
C ARG A 64 23.47 21.75 16.09
N LEU A 65 23.46 20.43 15.86
CA LEU A 65 22.39 19.72 15.13
C LEU A 65 22.23 18.29 15.67
N LEU A 66 21.04 17.93 16.17
CA LEU A 66 20.76 16.60 16.72
C LEU A 66 20.33 15.61 15.62
N LEU A 67 21.30 15.20 14.80
CA LEU A 67 21.14 14.19 13.74
C LEU A 67 21.88 12.90 14.11
N PHE A 68 21.22 11.76 13.92
CA PHE A 68 21.79 10.44 14.25
C PHE A 68 21.65 9.45 13.10
N PRO A 69 22.64 8.56 12.91
CA PRO A 69 22.58 7.48 11.92
C PRO A 69 21.81 6.25 12.44
N SER A 70 21.62 6.14 13.77
CA SER A 70 20.97 5.00 14.42
C SER A 70 19.78 5.42 15.28
N SER A 71 18.67 4.68 15.16
CA SER A 71 17.46 4.86 15.97
C SER A 71 17.71 4.77 17.47
N GLY A 72 18.64 3.90 17.90
CA GLY A 72 18.93 3.67 19.32
C GLY A 72 19.53 4.90 20.00
N GLU A 73 20.45 5.58 19.33
CA GLU A 73 21.12 6.79 19.82
C GLU A 73 20.16 7.98 19.87
N ALA A 74 19.36 8.14 18.80
CA ALA A 74 18.34 9.19 18.74
C ALA A 74 17.32 9.06 19.88
N LEU A 75 16.85 7.84 20.16
CA LEU A 75 15.87 7.61 21.22
C LEU A 75 16.46 7.78 22.62
N ALA A 76 17.75 7.54 22.82
CA ALA A 76 18.43 7.84 24.09
C ALA A 76 18.47 9.35 24.35
N LYS A 77 18.86 10.13 23.33
CA LYS A 77 18.90 11.60 23.40
C LYS A 77 17.52 12.24 23.50
N LEU A 78 16.49 11.65 22.88
CA LEU A 78 15.11 12.13 22.99
C LEU A 78 14.59 12.07 24.44
N LYS A 79 15.06 11.11 25.25
CA LYS A 79 14.67 10.99 26.67
C LYS A 79 15.27 12.08 27.56
N GLU A 80 16.36 12.70 27.13
CA GLU A 80 17.02 13.80 27.86
C GLU A 80 16.26 15.12 27.73
N HIS A 81 15.49 15.31 26.65
CA HIS A 81 14.78 16.56 26.36
C HIS A 81 13.25 16.39 26.46
N ARG A 82 12.65 16.98 27.51
CA ARG A 82 11.18 17.06 27.62
C ARG A 82 10.62 17.95 26.51
N ASN A 83 9.63 17.45 25.79
CA ASN A 83 8.93 18.12 24.67
C ASN A 83 9.73 18.26 23.35
N ALA A 84 10.85 17.54 23.19
CA ALA A 84 11.51 17.43 21.89
C ALA A 84 10.70 16.58 20.90
N ARG A 85 10.77 16.91 19.61
CA ARG A 85 10.11 16.17 18.52
C ARG A 85 11.12 15.37 17.72
N TYR A 86 10.73 14.16 17.36
CA TYR A 86 11.56 13.20 16.63
C TYR A 86 10.92 12.86 15.29
N LYS A 87 11.71 12.80 14.22
CA LYS A 87 11.28 12.40 12.89
C LYS A 87 12.43 11.74 12.10
N VAL A 88 12.08 10.79 11.24
CA VAL A 88 13.03 10.07 10.37
C VAL A 88 12.95 10.64 8.97
N PHE A 89 14.10 10.83 8.34
CA PHE A 89 14.27 11.40 7.00
C PHE A 89 15.14 10.51 6.13
N ASN A 90 14.95 10.58 4.81
CA ASN A 90 15.77 9.86 3.83
C ASN A 90 16.71 10.82 3.06
N SER A 91 16.78 12.08 3.50
CA SER A 91 17.52 13.17 2.85
C SER A 91 18.15 14.07 3.91
N TYR A 92 19.47 14.26 3.86
CA TYR A 92 20.22 15.12 4.78
C TYR A 92 19.69 16.58 4.84
N PRO A 93 19.43 17.29 3.72
CA PRO A 93 18.96 18.67 3.79
C PRO A 93 17.61 18.82 4.51
N GLU A 94 16.69 17.86 4.36
CA GLU A 94 15.41 17.86 5.07
C GLU A 94 15.58 17.58 6.57
N ALA A 95 16.46 16.63 6.90
CA ALA A 95 16.79 16.30 8.28
C ALA A 95 17.41 17.49 9.02
N LYS A 96 18.33 18.19 8.35
CA LYS A 96 19.00 19.40 8.86
C LYS A 96 18.00 20.53 9.11
N GLN A 97 17.09 20.77 8.16
CA GLN A 97 16.05 21.80 8.31
C GLN A 97 15.15 21.51 9.51
N PHE A 98 14.77 20.25 9.71
CA PHE A 98 13.96 19.82 10.85
C PHE A 98 14.70 19.98 12.18
N ALA A 99 15.97 19.57 12.26
CA ALA A 99 16.80 19.71 13.47
C ALA A 99 17.09 21.20 13.80
N SER A 100 17.18 22.06 12.78
CA SER A 100 17.39 23.51 12.96
C SER A 100 16.13 24.31 13.31
N SER A 101 14.94 23.71 13.13
CA SER A 101 13.67 24.36 13.46
C SER A 101 13.36 24.26 14.95
N THR A 102 12.47 25.09 15.46
CA THR A 102 11.95 24.97 16.85
C THR A 102 10.57 24.32 16.86
N VAL A 103 10.24 23.61 17.94
CA VAL A 103 8.95 22.91 18.06
C VAL A 103 7.76 23.87 17.90
N GLU A 104 7.88 25.12 18.35
CA GLU A 104 6.86 26.16 18.22
C GLU A 104 6.65 26.60 16.76
N GLN A 105 7.71 26.67 15.95
CA GLN A 105 7.61 26.97 14.50
C GLN A 105 6.94 25.83 13.73
N LEU A 106 7.05 24.60 14.23
CA LEU A 106 6.42 23.41 13.66
C LEU A 106 4.97 23.20 14.13
N THR A 107 4.47 24.01 15.07
CA THR A 107 3.08 23.95 15.53
C THR A 107 2.23 25.09 14.97
N PRO A 108 1.14 24.83 14.22
CA PRO A 108 0.28 25.89 13.71
C PRO A 108 -0.45 26.60 14.87
N LYS A 109 -0.34 27.94 14.93
CA LYS A 109 -1.09 28.79 15.87
C LYS A 109 -2.59 28.70 15.58
N ARG A 110 -3.34 28.07 16.49
CA ARG A 110 -4.82 28.08 16.48
C ARG A 110 -5.31 29.46 16.93
N PRO A 111 -6.19 30.17 16.20
CA PRO A 111 -6.68 31.47 16.65
C PRO A 111 -7.59 31.28 17.87
N ALA A 112 -7.41 32.15 18.87
CA ALA A 112 -8.16 32.18 20.12
C ALA A 112 -9.62 32.61 19.86
N LYS A 113 -10.57 31.89 20.49
CA LYS A 113 -11.98 32.29 20.52
C LYS A 113 -12.16 33.50 21.44
N ALA A 114 -12.61 34.62 20.87
CA ALA A 114 -13.30 35.69 21.61
C ALA A 114 -14.81 35.53 21.38
N GLY A 115 -15.60 35.69 22.46
CA GLY A 115 -17.04 35.47 22.45
C GLY A 115 -17.86 36.66 21.93
N GLY A 116 -19.17 36.42 21.81
CA GLY A 116 -20.20 37.46 21.84
C GLY A 116 -21.03 37.68 20.57
N ALA A 117 -22.32 37.35 20.68
CA ALA A 117 -23.50 38.00 20.08
C ALA A 117 -23.87 37.84 18.58
N GLN A 118 -25.10 37.31 18.41
CA GLN A 118 -26.18 37.68 17.47
C GLN A 118 -25.95 37.72 15.94
N GLN A 119 -26.72 36.88 15.24
CA GLN A 119 -27.27 37.13 13.89
C GLN A 119 -28.55 38.01 13.99
N PRO A 120 -29.14 38.58 12.91
CA PRO A 120 -28.95 38.27 11.47
C PRO A 120 -28.92 39.47 10.50
N GLY A 121 -28.56 39.21 9.23
CA GLY A 121 -29.04 39.99 8.08
C GLY A 121 -28.01 40.29 6.99
N GLY A 122 -28.35 39.96 5.73
CA GLY A 122 -27.79 40.64 4.55
C GLY A 122 -26.99 39.76 3.58
N SER A 123 -27.62 39.42 2.46
CA SER A 123 -27.12 38.72 1.27
C SER A 123 -25.91 39.36 0.58
N THR A 124 -25.01 38.57 -0.01
CA THR A 124 -24.89 38.32 -1.47
C THR A 124 -23.57 37.61 -1.82
N ASP A 125 -23.67 36.81 -2.87
CA ASP A 125 -22.63 36.07 -3.58
C ASP A 125 -21.19 36.57 -3.48
N ARG A 126 -20.28 35.64 -3.16
CA ARG A 126 -19.01 35.51 -3.88
C ARG A 126 -18.46 34.10 -3.75
N LEU A 127 -18.43 33.46 -4.91
CA LEU A 127 -17.69 32.27 -5.30
C LEU A 127 -16.35 32.14 -4.54
N ALA A 128 -16.31 31.30 -3.51
CA ALA A 128 -15.07 30.78 -2.97
C ALA A 128 -14.95 29.35 -3.47
N THR A 129 -14.16 29.19 -4.52
CA THR A 129 -13.68 27.89 -4.99
C THR A 129 -13.08 27.18 -3.80
N ALA A 130 -13.82 26.22 -3.24
CA ALA A 130 -13.34 25.31 -2.23
C ALA A 130 -12.24 24.47 -2.88
N VAL A 131 -11.00 24.93 -2.72
CA VAL A 131 -9.87 24.01 -2.70
C VAL A 131 -10.11 23.17 -1.46
N GLN A 132 -10.73 21.99 -1.67
CA GLN A 132 -10.97 21.03 -0.62
C GLN A 132 -9.59 20.56 -0.14
N ASP A 133 -9.28 20.80 1.13
CA ASP A 133 -8.09 20.25 1.78
C ASP A 133 -7.99 18.75 1.47
N THR A 134 -6.97 18.39 0.70
CA THR A 134 -6.75 17.07 0.09
C THR A 134 -6.41 15.95 1.10
N ASP A 135 -6.62 16.15 2.41
CA ASP A 135 -6.21 15.24 3.48
C ASP A 135 -7.25 15.07 4.62
N SER A 136 -8.54 15.12 4.29
CA SER A 136 -9.62 15.34 5.27
C SER A 136 -10.09 14.11 6.09
N PHE A 137 -9.54 12.90 5.89
CA PHE A 137 -9.94 11.72 6.70
C PHE A 137 -9.04 11.51 7.93
N LYS A 138 -9.65 11.48 9.12
CA LYS A 138 -8.95 11.12 10.36
C LYS A 138 -8.42 9.68 10.30
N SER A 139 -7.23 9.46 10.88
CA SER A 139 -6.67 8.12 11.04
C SER A 139 -7.64 7.22 11.83
N VAL A 140 -7.71 5.95 11.44
CA VAL A 140 -8.65 4.98 12.01
C VAL A 140 -8.14 4.50 13.37
N THR A 141 -9.01 4.54 14.36
CA THR A 141 -8.70 4.06 15.71
C THR A 141 -8.69 2.53 15.78
N GLN A 142 -7.95 1.96 16.73
CA GLN A 142 -7.93 0.50 16.92
C GLN A 142 -9.32 -0.08 17.23
N VAL A 143 -10.20 0.68 17.90
CA VAL A 143 -11.58 0.25 18.16
C VAL A 143 -12.35 0.07 16.86
N GLN A 144 -12.24 1.00 15.92
CA GLN A 144 -12.87 0.92 14.60
C GLN A 144 -12.29 -0.23 13.75
N LEU A 145 -10.97 -0.46 13.81
CA LEU A 145 -10.36 -1.64 13.16
C LEU A 145 -10.86 -2.96 13.75
N ASN A 146 -11.06 -3.01 15.07
CA ASN A 146 -11.63 -4.19 15.73
C ASN A 146 -13.10 -4.39 15.35
N GLN A 147 -13.89 -3.32 15.19
CA GLN A 147 -15.26 -3.38 14.68
C GLN A 147 -15.30 -3.91 13.25
N LEU A 148 -14.45 -3.39 12.36
CA LEU A 148 -14.34 -3.89 10.99
C LEU A 148 -13.93 -5.36 10.96
N LYS A 149 -12.94 -5.74 11.76
CA LYS A 149 -12.51 -7.14 11.89
C LYS A 149 -13.66 -8.03 12.35
N ALA A 150 -14.42 -7.63 13.36
CA ALA A 150 -15.57 -8.40 13.86
C ALA A 150 -16.63 -8.57 12.77
N ALA A 151 -16.96 -7.50 12.04
CA ALA A 151 -17.92 -7.53 10.93
C ALA A 151 -17.46 -8.44 9.79
N ILE A 152 -16.16 -8.45 9.45
CA ILE A 152 -15.59 -9.37 8.46
C ILE A 152 -15.72 -10.81 8.93
N ILE A 153 -15.40 -11.10 10.20
CA ILE A 153 -15.48 -12.45 10.76
C ILE A 153 -16.93 -12.97 10.78
N SER A 154 -17.88 -12.12 11.15
CA SER A 154 -19.31 -12.47 11.20
C SER A 154 -19.98 -12.49 9.82
N GLY A 155 -19.38 -11.90 8.80
CA GLY A 155 -19.96 -11.83 7.46
C GLY A 155 -20.99 -10.70 7.29
N ASP A 156 -20.97 -9.67 8.15
CA ASP A 156 -21.91 -8.56 8.10
C ASP A 156 -21.51 -7.54 7.01
N LEU A 157 -22.07 -7.75 5.82
CA LEU A 157 -21.83 -6.91 4.64
C LEU A 157 -22.23 -5.45 4.86
N SER A 158 -23.33 -5.21 5.58
CA SER A 158 -23.88 -3.88 5.80
C SER A 158 -22.93 -3.06 6.66
N THR A 159 -22.45 -3.64 7.77
CA THR A 159 -21.50 -2.98 8.66
C THR A 159 -20.14 -2.78 7.99
N VAL A 160 -19.64 -3.77 7.24
CA VAL A 160 -18.38 -3.64 6.47
C VAL A 160 -18.49 -2.47 5.49
N SER A 161 -19.57 -2.41 4.70
CA SER A 161 -19.81 -1.34 3.74
C SER A 161 -19.88 0.02 4.44
N ALA A 162 -20.70 0.13 5.49
CA ALA A 162 -20.87 1.38 6.23
C ALA A 162 -19.55 1.91 6.80
N LEU A 163 -18.73 1.06 7.44
CA LEU A 163 -17.44 1.48 8.02
C LEU A 163 -16.47 1.98 6.93
N VAL A 164 -16.36 1.25 5.82
CA VAL A 164 -15.44 1.59 4.73
C VAL A 164 -15.87 2.87 4.01
N TRP A 165 -17.16 3.04 3.72
CA TRP A 165 -17.66 4.25 3.05
C TRP A 165 -17.69 5.48 3.97
N ASN A 166 -17.85 5.30 5.28
CA ASN A 166 -17.74 6.39 6.24
C ASN A 166 -16.31 6.92 6.33
N ASN A 167 -15.31 6.03 6.35
CA ASN A 167 -13.90 6.41 6.33
C ASN A 167 -13.08 5.43 5.48
N PRO A 168 -12.63 5.84 4.28
CA PRO A 168 -11.79 5.02 3.39
C PRO A 168 -10.49 4.50 4.02
N LYS A 169 -9.98 5.18 5.07
CA LYS A 169 -8.74 4.78 5.76
C LYS A 169 -8.84 3.43 6.50
N HIS A 170 -10.04 2.86 6.59
CA HIS A 170 -10.24 1.50 7.09
C HIS A 170 -9.55 0.45 6.20
N LEU A 171 -9.39 0.74 4.91
CA LEU A 171 -8.72 -0.14 3.96
C LEU A 171 -7.36 0.41 3.50
N VAL A 172 -7.19 1.74 3.47
CA VAL A 172 -5.96 2.35 2.93
C VAL A 172 -5.27 3.17 4.01
N THR A 173 -3.98 2.94 4.19
CA THR A 173 -3.13 3.78 5.04
C THR A 173 -2.67 5.03 4.30
N ASP A 174 -2.12 6.00 5.02
CA ASP A 174 -1.62 7.26 4.43
C ASP A 174 -0.48 7.06 3.40
N CYS A 175 0.10 5.86 3.33
CA CYS A 175 1.18 5.51 2.39
C CYS A 175 0.69 4.66 1.20
N ASP A 176 -0.60 4.72 0.84
CA ASP A 176 -1.22 3.89 -0.21
C ASP A 176 -1.01 2.37 0.01
N ALA A 177 -0.86 1.94 1.27
CA ALA A 177 -0.66 0.54 1.66
C ALA A 177 -1.91 -0.03 2.34
N PRO A 178 -2.16 -1.35 2.26
CA PRO A 178 -3.33 -1.98 2.86
C PRO A 178 -3.31 -1.88 4.38
N THR A 179 -4.46 -1.55 4.97
CA THR A 179 -4.63 -1.56 6.41
C THR A 179 -4.57 -3.00 6.95
N LEU A 180 -3.64 -3.26 7.86
CA LEU A 180 -3.47 -4.56 8.51
C LEU A 180 -4.40 -4.67 9.71
N LEU A 181 -5.38 -5.58 9.65
CA LEU A 181 -6.32 -5.84 10.75
C LEU A 181 -5.65 -6.57 11.92
N MET A 182 -4.60 -7.35 11.65
CA MET A 182 -3.77 -7.98 12.66
C MET A 182 -2.28 -7.74 12.33
N PRO A 183 -1.70 -6.61 12.77
CA PRO A 183 -0.32 -6.25 12.43
C PRO A 183 0.70 -7.32 12.83
N ARG A 184 0.51 -7.98 13.98
CA ARG A 184 1.41 -9.04 14.47
C ARG A 184 1.53 -10.23 13.52
N PHE A 185 0.46 -10.56 12.81
CA PHE A 185 0.41 -11.67 11.85
C PHE A 185 0.46 -11.16 10.40
N ARG A 186 0.49 -9.83 10.19
CA ARG A 186 0.36 -9.17 8.89
C ARG A 186 -0.91 -9.56 8.10
N TYR A 187 -2.02 -9.84 8.79
CA TYR A 187 -3.26 -10.14 8.09
C TYR A 187 -3.92 -8.85 7.63
N ASN A 188 -4.14 -8.77 6.31
CA ASN A 188 -5.05 -7.81 5.71
C ASN A 188 -6.52 -8.33 5.82
N CYS A 189 -7.48 -7.57 5.31
CA CYS A 189 -8.90 -7.96 5.37
C CYS A 189 -9.22 -9.23 4.55
N LEU A 190 -8.55 -9.45 3.42
CA LEU A 190 -8.75 -10.64 2.59
C LEU A 190 -8.23 -11.92 3.26
N HIS A 191 -7.12 -11.87 4.01
CA HIS A 191 -6.66 -13.00 4.81
C HIS A 191 -7.71 -13.41 5.85
N GLN A 192 -8.29 -12.43 6.56
CA GLN A 192 -9.32 -12.70 7.57
C GLN A 192 -10.60 -13.25 6.94
N ALA A 193 -11.04 -12.66 5.83
CA ALA A 193 -12.24 -13.11 5.13
C ALA A 193 -12.05 -14.53 4.55
N ALA A 194 -10.90 -14.82 3.94
CA ALA A 194 -10.56 -16.15 3.45
C ALA A 194 -10.49 -17.17 4.59
N LEU A 195 -9.86 -16.83 5.72
CA LEU A 195 -9.77 -17.71 6.89
C LEU A 195 -11.14 -18.08 7.48
N ARG A 196 -12.17 -17.25 7.27
CA ARG A 196 -13.54 -17.47 7.78
C ARG A 196 -14.52 -17.91 6.70
N ASN A 197 -14.04 -18.23 5.49
CA ASN A 197 -14.88 -18.57 4.34
C ASN A 197 -15.95 -17.50 4.01
N GLN A 198 -15.61 -16.22 4.15
CA GLN A 198 -16.53 -15.11 3.95
C GLN A 198 -16.46 -14.60 2.51
N SER A 199 -16.89 -15.44 1.56
CA SER A 199 -16.84 -15.13 0.12
C SER A 199 -17.61 -13.87 -0.24
N ALA A 200 -18.78 -13.65 0.36
CA ALA A 200 -19.57 -12.44 0.14
C ALA A 200 -18.83 -11.15 0.55
N VAL A 201 -18.07 -11.21 1.66
CA VAL A 201 -17.24 -10.09 2.13
C VAL A 201 -16.06 -9.86 1.18
N ILE A 202 -15.40 -10.93 0.70
CA ILE A 202 -14.34 -10.82 -0.31
C ILE A 202 -14.88 -10.13 -1.58
N LYS A 203 -16.04 -10.57 -2.06
CA LYS A 203 -16.70 -9.99 -3.24
C LYS A 203 -16.97 -8.50 -3.06
N LEU A 204 -17.53 -8.11 -1.91
CA LEU A 204 -17.80 -6.71 -1.56
C LEU A 204 -16.51 -5.88 -1.51
N LEU A 205 -15.49 -6.34 -0.80
CA LEU A 205 -14.22 -5.63 -0.64
C LEU A 205 -13.52 -5.44 -1.98
N LEU A 206 -13.46 -6.48 -2.83
CA LEU A 206 -12.89 -6.39 -4.17
C LEU A 206 -13.70 -5.44 -5.06
N ALA A 207 -15.04 -5.42 -4.95
CA ALA A 207 -15.87 -4.49 -5.69
C ALA A 207 -15.61 -3.02 -5.28
N ILE A 208 -15.49 -2.75 -3.98
CA ILE A 208 -15.15 -1.41 -3.46
C ILE A 208 -13.76 -0.97 -3.94
N LEU A 209 -12.75 -1.84 -3.78
CA LEU A 209 -11.37 -1.53 -4.17
C LEU A 209 -11.21 -1.37 -5.69
N SER A 210 -12.02 -2.09 -6.48
CA SER A 210 -12.01 -1.96 -7.94
C SER A 210 -12.72 -0.69 -8.44
N GLY A 211 -13.71 -0.21 -7.69
CA GLY A 211 -14.59 0.88 -8.09
C GLY A 211 -13.93 2.26 -8.04
N ASP A 212 -14.15 3.06 -9.08
CA ASP A 212 -13.59 4.42 -9.19
C ASP A 212 -14.10 5.38 -8.12
N GLU A 213 -15.32 5.18 -7.60
CA GLU A 213 -15.96 6.02 -6.58
C GLU A 213 -15.13 6.06 -5.29
N PHE A 214 -14.65 4.91 -4.84
CA PHE A 214 -13.82 4.81 -3.64
C PHE A 214 -12.55 5.66 -3.77
N TRP A 215 -11.88 5.58 -4.92
CA TRP A 215 -10.65 6.32 -5.19
C TRP A 215 -10.87 7.81 -5.42
N ARG A 216 -12.01 8.20 -6.00
CA ARG A 216 -12.42 9.61 -6.09
C ARG A 216 -12.66 10.21 -4.70
N ARG A 217 -13.29 9.46 -3.81
CA ARG A 217 -13.53 9.92 -2.43
C ARG A 217 -12.25 10.01 -1.62
N LEU A 218 -11.34 9.04 -1.77
CA LEU A 218 -10.06 9.05 -1.06
C LEU A 218 -9.12 10.16 -1.56
N ASN A 219 -9.09 10.41 -2.87
CA ASN A 219 -8.21 11.38 -3.52
C ASN A 219 -8.96 12.15 -4.62
N ALA A 220 -9.72 13.18 -4.22
CA ALA A 220 -10.59 13.93 -5.13
C ALA A 220 -9.85 14.64 -6.28
N ASP A 221 -8.65 15.15 -6.00
CA ASP A 221 -7.88 15.99 -6.94
C ASP A 221 -6.88 15.20 -7.79
N THR A 222 -6.86 13.87 -7.66
CA THR A 222 -5.89 13.03 -8.35
C THR A 222 -6.38 12.61 -9.74
N GLY A 223 -5.53 12.83 -10.75
CA GLY A 223 -5.78 12.45 -12.14
C GLY A 223 -6.16 10.97 -12.31
N ALA A 224 -6.95 10.67 -13.35
CA ALA A 224 -7.53 9.34 -13.57
C ALA A 224 -6.47 8.22 -13.66
N GLU A 225 -5.34 8.48 -14.33
CA GLU A 225 -4.28 7.48 -14.46
C GLU A 225 -3.57 7.21 -13.13
N LEU A 226 -3.29 8.23 -12.32
CA LEU A 226 -2.67 8.01 -11.01
C LEU A 226 -3.62 7.25 -10.06
N ARG A 227 -4.94 7.52 -10.11
CA ARG A 227 -5.94 6.72 -9.39
C ARG A 227 -5.92 5.26 -9.84
N ARG A 228 -5.80 5.00 -11.14
CA ARG A 228 -5.68 3.65 -11.69
C ARG A 228 -4.41 2.95 -11.20
N CYS A 229 -3.26 3.62 -11.23
CA CYS A 229 -2.00 3.06 -10.73
C CYS A 229 -2.09 2.71 -9.23
N ARG A 230 -2.61 3.63 -8.40
CA ARG A 230 -2.82 3.40 -6.96
C ARG A 230 -3.75 2.23 -6.70
N ARG A 231 -4.86 2.15 -7.44
CA ARG A 231 -5.79 1.03 -7.36
C ARG A 231 -5.13 -0.31 -7.63
N ASN A 232 -4.46 -0.43 -8.77
CA ASN A 232 -3.85 -1.69 -9.18
C ASN A 232 -2.75 -2.10 -8.18
N ARG A 233 -1.96 -1.13 -7.69
CA ARG A 233 -0.95 -1.38 -6.67
C ARG A 233 -1.55 -1.83 -5.34
N LEU A 234 -2.63 -1.21 -4.88
CA LEU A 234 -3.27 -1.60 -3.64
C LEU A 234 -3.92 -2.98 -3.75
N LEU A 235 -4.57 -3.30 -4.87
CA LEU A 235 -5.14 -4.62 -5.15
C LEU A 235 -4.06 -5.70 -5.14
N ASP A 236 -2.92 -5.46 -5.80
CA ASP A 236 -1.74 -6.31 -5.75
C ASP A 236 -1.31 -6.58 -4.29
N LEU A 237 -1.14 -5.54 -3.47
CA LEU A 237 -0.77 -5.71 -2.06
C LEU A 237 -1.80 -6.49 -1.23
N TYR A 238 -3.09 -6.35 -1.54
CA TYR A 238 -4.16 -7.10 -0.87
C TYR A 238 -4.20 -8.57 -1.26
N LEU A 239 -4.05 -8.88 -2.55
CA LEU A 239 -4.17 -10.22 -3.11
C LEU A 239 -2.88 -11.05 -2.93
N ASN A 240 -1.73 -10.40 -3.02
CA ASN A 240 -0.41 -11.04 -3.06
C ASN A 240 0.39 -10.83 -1.76
N GLY A 241 -0.16 -10.08 -0.81
CA GLY A 241 0.46 -9.89 0.50
C GLY A 241 0.63 -11.23 1.22
N ARG A 242 1.85 -11.49 1.70
CA ARG A 242 2.18 -12.69 2.50
C ARG A 242 2.02 -12.38 3.98
N GLU A 243 1.34 -13.27 4.71
CA GLU A 243 1.25 -13.20 6.16
C GLU A 243 2.58 -13.62 6.84
N MET A 244 2.73 -13.32 8.13
CA MET A 244 4.02 -13.41 8.80
C MET A 244 4.49 -14.85 9.10
N ALA A 245 3.59 -15.74 9.50
CA ALA A 245 3.93 -17.01 10.13
C ALA A 245 4.40 -18.07 9.11
N LEU A 246 3.59 -18.31 8.09
CA LEU A 246 3.79 -19.30 7.03
C LEU A 246 4.07 -18.63 5.68
N GLY A 247 4.01 -17.31 5.58
CA GLY A 247 4.20 -16.61 4.31
C GLY A 247 3.06 -16.84 3.33
N GLU A 248 1.88 -17.24 3.83
CA GLU A 248 0.70 -17.57 3.01
C GLU A 248 0.02 -16.28 2.51
N THR A 249 -0.50 -16.32 1.29
CA THR A 249 -1.39 -15.27 0.75
C THR A 249 -2.86 -15.59 1.08
N PRO A 250 -3.83 -14.67 0.88
CA PRO A 250 -5.24 -15.00 1.00
C PRO A 250 -5.65 -16.20 0.14
N LEU A 251 -5.03 -16.37 -1.03
CA LEU A 251 -5.27 -17.49 -1.93
C LEU A 251 -4.78 -18.83 -1.32
N HIS A 252 -3.60 -18.84 -0.69
CA HIS A 252 -3.11 -20.02 0.04
C HIS A 252 -4.07 -20.44 1.14
N ILE A 253 -4.54 -19.48 1.95
CA ILE A 253 -5.49 -19.77 3.03
C ILE A 253 -6.78 -20.36 2.45
N ALA A 254 -7.35 -19.78 1.39
CA ALA A 254 -8.56 -20.30 0.77
C ALA A 254 -8.37 -21.72 0.19
N ALA A 255 -7.24 -21.98 -0.47
CA ALA A 255 -6.90 -23.29 -1.04
C ALA A 255 -6.70 -24.38 0.01
N LYS A 256 -5.99 -24.05 1.09
CA LYS A 256 -5.70 -24.93 2.23
C LYS A 256 -6.95 -25.52 2.88
N PHE A 257 -8.03 -24.75 2.92
CA PHE A 257 -9.33 -25.14 3.49
C PHE A 257 -10.40 -25.49 2.43
N CYS A 258 -10.05 -25.57 1.13
CA CYS A 258 -10.98 -25.85 0.03
C CYS A 258 -12.17 -24.89 -0.06
N TYR A 259 -11.96 -23.61 0.20
CA TYR A 259 -12.98 -22.57 0.07
C TYR A 259 -13.09 -22.12 -1.39
N THR A 260 -13.67 -22.99 -2.22
CA THR A 260 -13.75 -22.84 -3.69
C THR A 260 -14.31 -21.47 -4.12
N GLU A 261 -15.35 -20.98 -3.46
CA GLU A 261 -15.94 -19.69 -3.83
C GLU A 261 -15.02 -18.51 -3.51
N CYS A 262 -14.29 -18.56 -2.38
CA CYS A 262 -13.27 -17.56 -2.08
C CYS A 262 -12.16 -17.57 -3.14
N ILE A 263 -11.73 -18.75 -3.57
CA ILE A 263 -10.73 -18.91 -4.63
C ILE A 263 -11.21 -18.28 -5.93
N ARG A 264 -12.42 -18.64 -6.40
CA ARG A 264 -13.01 -18.10 -7.64
C ARG A 264 -13.01 -16.58 -7.65
N LEU A 265 -13.37 -15.94 -6.53
CA LEU A 265 -13.40 -14.49 -6.40
C LEU A 265 -12.02 -13.84 -6.44
N LEU A 266 -11.01 -14.50 -5.85
CA LEU A 266 -9.62 -14.01 -5.82
C LEU A 266 -8.96 -14.14 -7.21
N VAL A 267 -9.04 -15.31 -7.84
CA VAL A 267 -8.40 -15.57 -9.15
C VAL A 267 -9.12 -14.89 -10.32
N ALA A 268 -10.34 -14.42 -10.12
CA ALA A 268 -11.05 -13.58 -11.08
C ALA A 268 -10.42 -12.18 -11.24
N ARG A 269 -9.39 -11.84 -10.44
CA ARG A 269 -8.67 -10.57 -10.53
C ARG A 269 -7.33 -10.76 -11.23
N ARG A 270 -7.03 -9.87 -12.17
CA ARG A 270 -5.77 -9.85 -12.93
C ARG A 270 -4.56 -9.69 -12.00
N GLU A 271 -4.72 -8.93 -10.92
CA GLU A 271 -3.68 -8.64 -9.95
C GLU A 271 -3.36 -9.83 -9.03
N CYS A 272 -4.15 -10.90 -9.04
CA CYS A 272 -3.90 -12.07 -8.21
C CYS A 272 -2.85 -12.98 -8.84
N ASP A 273 -1.69 -13.11 -8.19
CA ASP A 273 -0.65 -14.05 -8.61
C ASP A 273 -0.82 -15.39 -7.90
N ILE A 274 -1.09 -16.42 -8.71
CA ILE A 274 -1.33 -17.79 -8.24
C ILE A 274 -0.03 -18.55 -7.95
N ASN A 275 1.12 -18.05 -8.39
CA ASN A 275 2.42 -18.75 -8.34
C ASN A 275 3.28 -18.33 -7.14
N ILE A 276 2.77 -17.47 -6.26
CA ILE A 276 3.49 -17.06 -5.06
C ILE A 276 3.78 -18.29 -4.19
N LEU A 277 5.01 -18.38 -3.68
CA LEU A 277 5.42 -19.44 -2.78
C LEU A 277 5.31 -18.99 -1.32
N ASN A 278 4.78 -19.87 -0.48
CA ASN A 278 4.81 -19.72 0.97
C ASN A 278 6.22 -20.00 1.55
N ASN A 279 6.38 -19.95 2.87
CA ASN A 279 7.67 -20.21 3.55
C ASN A 279 8.14 -21.67 3.42
N ALA A 280 7.25 -22.59 3.07
CA ALA A 280 7.58 -23.98 2.75
C ALA A 280 7.93 -24.18 1.26
N GLY A 281 7.97 -23.11 0.45
CA GLY A 281 8.26 -23.19 -0.98
C GLY A 281 7.11 -23.74 -1.81
N GLN A 282 5.87 -23.69 -1.31
CA GLN A 282 4.69 -24.26 -1.96
C GLN A 282 3.75 -23.18 -2.48
N THR A 283 3.11 -23.44 -3.63
CA THR A 283 2.02 -22.62 -4.19
C THR A 283 0.68 -22.92 -3.53
N ALA A 284 -0.31 -22.05 -3.75
CA ALA A 284 -1.68 -22.28 -3.30
C ALA A 284 -2.26 -23.60 -3.86
N LEU A 285 -1.92 -23.97 -5.10
CA LEU A 285 -2.38 -25.21 -5.73
C LEU A 285 -1.82 -26.46 -5.04
N GLU A 286 -0.56 -26.43 -4.62
CA GLU A 286 0.10 -27.59 -4.00
C GLU A 286 -0.45 -27.90 -2.61
N ILE A 287 -0.90 -26.89 -1.86
CA ILE A 287 -1.41 -27.07 -0.50
C ILE A 287 -2.93 -27.30 -0.42
N VAL A 288 -3.63 -27.42 -1.57
CA VAL A 288 -5.09 -27.63 -1.63
C VAL A 288 -5.50 -28.80 -0.75
N GLY A 289 -6.43 -28.54 0.18
CA GLY A 289 -7.00 -29.55 1.06
C GLY A 289 -6.10 -30.04 2.18
N SER A 290 -4.91 -29.47 2.37
CA SER A 290 -3.98 -29.87 3.46
C SER A 290 -4.55 -29.67 4.87
N ARG A 291 -5.64 -28.91 5.03
CA ARG A 291 -6.37 -28.73 6.30
C ARG A 291 -7.87 -29.01 6.15
N CYS A 292 -8.27 -29.82 5.17
CA CYS A 292 -9.67 -30.17 4.94
C CYS A 292 -9.89 -31.67 5.07
N ASP A 293 -9.96 -32.17 6.31
CA ASP A 293 -10.14 -33.61 6.59
C ASP A 293 -11.50 -34.14 6.10
N SER A 294 -12.48 -33.24 5.88
CA SER A 294 -13.83 -33.55 5.43
C SER A 294 -14.08 -33.30 3.93
N ALA A 295 -13.09 -32.80 3.17
CA ALA A 295 -13.30 -32.53 1.74
C ALA A 295 -13.49 -33.83 0.95
N SER A 296 -14.54 -33.87 0.12
CA SER A 296 -14.72 -34.96 -0.84
C SER A 296 -13.70 -34.85 -1.99
N ALA A 297 -13.41 -35.97 -2.65
CA ALA A 297 -12.56 -35.98 -3.85
C ALA A 297 -13.09 -35.03 -4.94
N GLY A 298 -14.41 -34.90 -5.07
CA GLY A 298 -15.05 -33.96 -5.98
C GLY A 298 -14.76 -32.50 -5.63
N GLN A 299 -14.81 -32.13 -4.34
CA GLN A 299 -14.50 -30.77 -3.90
C GLN A 299 -13.02 -30.42 -4.12
N LEU A 300 -12.11 -31.38 -3.89
CA LEU A 300 -10.68 -31.19 -4.18
C LEU A 300 -10.45 -30.95 -5.68
N ALA A 301 -11.07 -31.77 -6.53
CA ALA A 301 -10.98 -31.60 -7.99
C ALA A 301 -11.54 -30.24 -8.43
N GLU A 302 -12.70 -29.82 -7.89
CA GLU A 302 -13.29 -28.52 -8.19
C GLU A 302 -12.39 -27.37 -7.73
N THR A 303 -11.81 -27.46 -6.53
CA THR A 303 -10.90 -26.46 -5.97
C THR A 303 -9.64 -26.30 -6.83
N ARG A 304 -9.06 -27.42 -7.29
CA ARG A 304 -7.92 -27.42 -8.22
C ARG A 304 -8.29 -26.77 -9.54
N LEU A 305 -9.41 -27.16 -10.12
CA LEU A 305 -9.93 -26.58 -11.35
C LEU A 305 -10.23 -25.08 -11.19
N ALA A 306 -10.67 -24.62 -10.02
CA ALA A 306 -10.88 -23.20 -9.76
C ALA A 306 -9.56 -22.39 -9.73
N LEU A 307 -8.43 -22.99 -9.32
CA LEU A 307 -7.12 -22.34 -9.28
C LEU A 307 -6.41 -22.35 -10.64
N SER A 308 -6.41 -23.48 -11.33
CA SER A 308 -5.64 -23.68 -12.57
C SER A 308 -6.51 -23.76 -13.83
N GLY A 309 -7.83 -23.56 -13.70
CA GLY A 309 -8.77 -23.66 -14.81
C GLY A 309 -8.54 -22.61 -15.87
N GLN A 310 -8.38 -23.08 -17.10
CA GLN A 310 -8.25 -22.25 -18.29
C GLN A 310 -9.46 -22.41 -19.19
N PHE A 311 -9.73 -21.36 -19.96
CA PHE A 311 -10.80 -21.29 -20.94
C PHE A 311 -10.21 -21.14 -22.33
N VAL A 312 -10.83 -21.77 -23.32
CA VAL A 312 -10.46 -21.63 -24.74
C VAL A 312 -11.57 -20.84 -25.43
N PRO A 313 -11.42 -19.51 -25.59
CA PRO A 313 -12.44 -18.70 -26.25
C PRO A 313 -12.33 -18.77 -27.77
N LEU A 314 -13.49 -18.81 -28.41
CA LEU A 314 -13.68 -18.60 -29.83
C LEU A 314 -13.97 -17.12 -30.07
N VAL A 315 -13.02 -16.42 -30.69
CA VAL A 315 -13.10 -14.98 -30.91
C VAL A 315 -13.37 -14.66 -32.37
N ALA A 316 -14.23 -13.68 -32.64
CA ALA A 316 -14.46 -13.11 -33.96
C ALA A 316 -13.91 -11.69 -33.99
N GLU A 317 -13.09 -11.37 -34.99
CA GLU A 317 -12.65 -9.99 -35.20
C GLU A 317 -13.83 -9.14 -35.70
N VAL A 318 -14.07 -7.99 -35.07
CA VAL A 318 -15.26 -7.16 -35.35
C VAL A 318 -15.24 -6.59 -36.77
N SER A 319 -14.04 -6.25 -37.29
CA SER A 319 -13.88 -5.65 -38.62
C SER A 319 -13.98 -6.66 -39.77
N THR A 320 -13.43 -7.86 -39.60
CA THR A 320 -13.33 -8.86 -40.68
C THR A 320 -14.37 -9.97 -40.56
N GLY A 321 -14.97 -10.17 -39.38
CA GLY A 321 -15.84 -11.30 -39.08
C GLY A 321 -15.10 -12.64 -39.01
N VAL A 322 -13.77 -12.66 -39.15
CA VAL A 322 -12.99 -13.89 -39.15
C VAL A 322 -13.00 -14.48 -37.75
N VAL A 323 -13.45 -15.72 -37.65
CA VAL A 323 -13.51 -16.48 -36.41
C VAL A 323 -12.21 -17.26 -36.22
N ARG A 324 -11.60 -17.14 -35.04
CA ARG A 324 -10.38 -17.85 -34.66
C ARG A 324 -10.48 -18.36 -33.23
N VAL A 325 -9.85 -19.50 -32.98
CA VAL A 325 -9.68 -20.04 -31.63
C VAL A 325 -8.53 -19.29 -30.97
N SER A 326 -8.78 -18.69 -29.80
CA SER A 326 -7.75 -18.05 -28.98
C SER A 326 -6.99 -19.10 -28.18
N GLN A 327 -5.75 -18.77 -27.79
CA GLN A 327 -5.01 -19.57 -26.81
C GLN A 327 -5.80 -19.69 -25.49
N PRO A 328 -5.54 -20.75 -24.69
CA PRO A 328 -6.11 -20.89 -23.36
C PRO A 328 -5.82 -19.67 -22.48
N VAL A 329 -6.86 -19.11 -21.87
CA VAL A 329 -6.78 -17.92 -21.00
C VAL A 329 -7.35 -18.22 -19.61
N PRO A 330 -6.85 -17.58 -18.55
CA PRO A 330 -7.45 -17.67 -17.22
C PRO A 330 -8.82 -16.97 -17.18
N ALA A 331 -9.58 -17.23 -16.11
CA ALA A 331 -10.94 -16.68 -15.93
C ALA A 331 -11.01 -15.15 -16.02
N TRP A 332 -10.07 -14.43 -15.40
CA TRP A 332 -10.06 -12.96 -15.43
C TRP A 332 -9.87 -12.39 -16.83
N ALA A 333 -9.05 -13.04 -17.66
CA ALA A 333 -8.77 -12.60 -19.03
C ALA A 333 -9.97 -12.85 -19.93
N LEU A 334 -10.67 -13.97 -19.76
CA LEU A 334 -11.94 -14.22 -20.45
C LEU A 334 -12.97 -13.14 -20.08
N GLN A 335 -13.08 -12.78 -18.80
CA GLN A 335 -14.02 -11.75 -18.36
C GLN A 335 -13.69 -10.38 -18.97
N GLU A 336 -12.41 -10.00 -19.01
CA GLU A 336 -11.96 -8.75 -19.65
C GLU A 336 -12.31 -8.72 -21.16
N MET A 337 -12.16 -9.86 -21.84
CA MET A 337 -12.55 -10.00 -23.25
C MET A 337 -14.08 -9.89 -23.46
N LEU A 338 -14.88 -10.36 -22.51
CA LEU A 338 -16.34 -10.24 -22.54
C LEU A 338 -16.81 -8.80 -22.29
N ASP A 339 -16.16 -8.10 -21.35
CA ASP A 339 -16.52 -6.75 -20.95
C ASP A 339 -16.09 -5.69 -21.99
N GLN A 340 -15.06 -5.96 -22.79
CA GLN A 340 -14.48 -5.00 -23.73
C GLN A 340 -14.47 -5.49 -25.20
N PRO A 341 -15.61 -5.51 -25.91
CA PRO A 341 -15.73 -6.08 -27.26
C PRO A 341 -15.18 -5.19 -28.40
N HIS A 342 -14.25 -4.26 -28.13
CA HIS A 342 -13.86 -3.22 -29.10
C HIS A 342 -13.04 -3.75 -30.29
N ARG A 343 -12.40 -4.92 -30.17
CA ARG A 343 -11.59 -5.53 -31.26
C ARG A 343 -11.94 -6.99 -31.55
N LEU A 344 -12.19 -7.76 -30.49
CA LEU A 344 -12.51 -9.19 -30.57
C LEU A 344 -13.80 -9.44 -29.81
N LEU A 345 -14.75 -10.11 -30.46
CA LEU A 345 -16.00 -10.54 -29.87
C LEU A 345 -15.91 -12.02 -29.51
N VAL A 346 -16.04 -12.36 -28.24
CA VAL A 346 -16.15 -13.76 -27.79
C VAL A 346 -17.49 -14.32 -28.27
N ARG A 347 -17.47 -15.32 -29.15
CA ARG A 347 -18.66 -16.00 -29.69
C ARG A 347 -19.07 -17.22 -28.87
N ALA A 348 -18.08 -17.95 -28.37
CA ALA A 348 -18.23 -19.10 -27.51
C ALA A 348 -16.94 -19.28 -26.71
N TYR A 349 -16.97 -20.08 -25.64
CA TYR A 349 -15.78 -20.51 -24.93
C TYR A 349 -16.00 -21.94 -24.42
N ALA A 350 -14.91 -22.68 -24.27
CA ALA A 350 -14.91 -23.97 -23.58
C ALA A 350 -14.05 -23.89 -22.32
N GLY A 351 -14.49 -24.56 -21.25
CA GLY A 351 -13.84 -24.57 -19.94
C GLY A 351 -14.83 -24.38 -18.79
N PRO A 352 -14.35 -24.29 -17.55
CA PRO A 352 -12.94 -24.37 -17.17
C PRO A 352 -12.38 -25.78 -17.37
N ALA A 353 -11.17 -25.88 -17.93
CA ALA A 353 -10.45 -27.15 -18.08
C ALA A 353 -9.04 -27.02 -17.49
N GLU A 354 -8.44 -28.13 -17.08
CA GLU A 354 -7.02 -28.13 -16.66
C GLU A 354 -6.12 -27.66 -17.81
N PRO A 355 -4.96 -27.03 -17.52
CA PRO A 355 -4.10 -26.42 -18.55
C PRO A 355 -3.75 -27.34 -19.72
N ASP A 356 -3.43 -28.62 -19.45
CA ASP A 356 -3.07 -29.59 -20.49
C ASP A 356 -4.28 -30.01 -21.33
N THR A 357 -5.45 -30.11 -20.70
CA THR A 357 -6.71 -30.39 -21.39
C THR A 357 -7.14 -29.20 -22.26
N ALA A 358 -7.00 -27.97 -21.73
CA ALA A 358 -7.29 -26.74 -22.47
C ALA A 358 -6.35 -26.57 -23.66
N ARG A 359 -5.06 -26.91 -23.52
CA ARG A 359 -4.10 -26.92 -24.63
C ARG A 359 -4.48 -27.95 -25.71
N SER A 360 -4.81 -29.17 -25.30
CA SER A 360 -5.27 -30.23 -26.21
C SER A 360 -6.54 -29.83 -26.97
N LEU A 361 -7.47 -29.15 -26.29
CA LEU A 361 -8.70 -28.64 -26.90
C LEU A 361 -8.40 -27.54 -27.92
N TYR A 362 -7.52 -26.60 -27.56
CA TYR A 362 -7.05 -25.53 -28.46
C TYR A 362 -6.45 -26.10 -29.74
N GLU A 363 -5.56 -27.08 -29.64
CA GLU A 363 -4.92 -27.73 -30.81
C GLU A 363 -5.96 -28.40 -31.71
N ARG A 364 -6.90 -29.14 -31.11
CA ARG A 364 -7.98 -29.82 -31.84
C ARG A 364 -8.91 -28.85 -32.56
N TRP A 365 -9.26 -27.74 -31.94
CA TRP A 365 -10.16 -26.74 -32.53
C TRP A 365 -9.48 -25.85 -33.55
N ARG A 366 -8.16 -25.62 -33.41
CA ARG A 366 -7.37 -24.83 -34.36
C ARG A 366 -7.16 -25.57 -35.68
N ALA A 367 -6.97 -26.89 -35.63
CA ALA A 367 -6.79 -27.74 -36.79
C ALA A 367 -7.61 -29.03 -36.63
N PRO A 368 -8.93 -28.98 -36.87
CA PRO A 368 -9.74 -30.20 -36.85
C PRO A 368 -9.21 -31.15 -37.92
N SER A 369 -8.66 -32.29 -37.49
CA SER A 369 -8.28 -33.39 -38.38
C SER A 369 -9.49 -33.73 -39.26
N ARG A 370 -9.32 -33.60 -40.58
CA ARG A 370 -10.35 -33.83 -41.60
C ARG A 370 -10.82 -35.27 -41.64
#